data_AF-A0A0D2W9Q3-F1
#
_entry.id   AF-A0A0D2W9Q3-F1
#
_cell.length_a   1.000
_cell.length_b   1.000
_cell.length_c   1.000
_cell.angle_alpha   90.00
_cell.angle_beta   90.00
_cell.angle_gamma   90.00
#
_symmetry.space_group_name_H-M   'P 1'
#
loop_
_entity.id
_entity.type
_entity.pdbx_description
1 polymer ?
#
loop_
_entity_poly.entity_id
_entity_poly.type
_entity_poly.pdbx_seq_one_letter_code
_entity_poly.pdbx_strand_id
1 'polypeptide(L)'
;MLLGIFALDVTQVLSELELTIQKVKVTTTPDGRVLDLFFITDNMELLHTKERQDDTYKQLNAVLGESCISCELKLVGPEYERHHGISSLSPAIAEELFRFELSDKETRSQALSPDMAKLKKASVVIDNSLSPVHTLLQIVCVDHKGLFYDVLRTLKDCNIKIAYGRFSLNSKGYRDLDLFIQQNDGKKIVDPDKQDGLCSRLRMEMLHPLRVIISNRGPDTELLVANPVELSGKGRPRVFYDVTQALKSLGICIFSAEIGRYSSSEREWEVYRFLLDENCKFKFSSIGARNQIVDRVRRLLMGW
;
A
#
# COMPACT_ATOMS: atom_id res chain seq x y z
N MET A 1 -19.39 9.97 -18.19
CA MET A 1 -19.19 10.09 -16.73
C MET A 1 -18.06 9.14 -16.39
N LEU A 2 -16.82 9.63 -16.35
CA LEU A 2 -15.60 8.83 -16.16
C LEU A 2 -15.35 8.62 -14.65
N LEU A 3 -15.35 7.35 -14.21
CA LEU A 3 -14.97 6.77 -12.90
C LEU A 3 -15.37 7.42 -11.55
N GLY A 4 -16.04 8.56 -11.52
CA GLY A 4 -16.17 9.32 -10.27
C GLY A 4 -17.11 8.73 -9.22
N ILE A 5 -18.03 7.82 -9.59
CA ILE A 5 -19.11 7.40 -8.68
C ILE A 5 -18.96 5.94 -8.25
N PHE A 6 -18.90 4.96 -9.17
CA PHE A 6 -19.02 3.53 -8.83
C PHE A 6 -17.72 2.81 -8.43
N ALA A 7 -16.55 3.32 -8.83
CA ALA A 7 -15.29 2.62 -8.58
C ALA A 7 -14.96 2.50 -7.09
N LEU A 8 -15.23 3.54 -6.29
CA LEU A 8 -14.97 3.48 -4.85
C LEU A 8 -15.83 2.40 -4.18
N ASP A 9 -17.11 2.39 -4.50
CA ASP A 9 -18.06 1.56 -3.77
C ASP A 9 -17.86 0.07 -4.14
N VAL A 10 -17.55 -0.23 -5.41
CA VAL A 10 -17.09 -1.56 -5.84
C VAL A 10 -15.76 -1.93 -5.18
N THR A 11 -14.77 -1.04 -5.17
CA THR A 11 -13.47 -1.34 -4.52
C THR A 11 -13.61 -1.57 -3.02
N GLN A 12 -14.61 -0.96 -2.37
CA GLN A 12 -14.93 -1.21 -0.98
C GLN A 12 -15.42 -2.64 -0.78
N VAL A 13 -16.46 -3.03 -1.52
CA VAL A 13 -17.06 -4.37 -1.44
C VAL A 13 -16.02 -5.44 -1.73
N LEU A 14 -15.23 -5.29 -2.79
CA LEU A 14 -14.16 -6.24 -3.12
C LEU A 14 -13.13 -6.32 -1.99
N SER A 15 -12.76 -5.20 -1.37
CA SER A 15 -11.85 -5.20 -0.23
C SER A 15 -12.44 -5.86 1.02
N GLU A 16 -13.72 -5.66 1.30
CA GLU A 16 -14.43 -6.26 2.45
C GLU A 16 -14.61 -7.77 2.28
N LEU A 17 -14.78 -8.21 1.03
CA LEU A 17 -14.83 -9.62 0.65
C LEU A 17 -13.45 -10.28 0.56
N GLU A 18 -12.35 -9.60 0.83
CA GLU A 18 -10.98 -10.14 0.62
C GLU A 18 -10.68 -10.53 -0.84
N LEU A 19 -11.29 -9.84 -1.80
CA LEU A 19 -11.00 -9.97 -3.22
C LEU A 19 -9.97 -8.89 -3.62
N THR A 20 -8.80 -9.31 -4.07
CA THR A 20 -7.72 -8.42 -4.48
C THR A 20 -7.89 -8.02 -5.95
N ILE A 21 -7.92 -6.73 -6.24
CA ILE A 21 -7.99 -6.20 -7.60
C ILE A 21 -6.59 -6.24 -8.22
N GLN A 22 -6.37 -7.02 -9.26
CA GLN A 22 -5.14 -7.05 -10.04
C GLN A 22 -5.10 -5.93 -11.08
N LYS A 23 -6.23 -5.66 -11.73
CA LYS A 23 -6.31 -4.68 -12.81
C LYS A 23 -7.71 -4.11 -12.94
N VAL A 24 -7.80 -2.84 -13.30
CA VAL A 24 -9.04 -2.14 -13.63
C VAL A 24 -8.86 -1.46 -14.98
N LYS A 25 -9.79 -1.73 -15.89
CA LYS A 25 -9.91 -0.99 -17.16
C LYS A 25 -11.28 -0.38 -17.23
N VAL A 26 -11.35 0.88 -17.61
CA VAL A 26 -12.62 1.56 -17.85
C VAL A 26 -12.67 2.03 -19.28
N THR A 27 -13.76 1.72 -19.95
CA THR A 27 -14.00 2.13 -21.33
C THR A 27 -15.38 2.76 -21.42
N THR A 28 -15.47 3.84 -22.18
CA THR A 28 -16.77 4.41 -22.59
C THR A 28 -17.02 3.95 -24.02
N THR A 29 -18.13 3.26 -24.26
CA THR A 29 -18.53 2.83 -25.59
C THR A 29 -19.02 4.03 -26.41
N PRO A 30 -19.01 3.96 -27.76
CA PRO A 30 -19.39 5.09 -28.63
C PRO A 30 -20.82 5.62 -28.40
N ASP A 31 -21.70 4.79 -27.85
CA ASP A 31 -23.07 5.14 -27.46
C ASP A 31 -23.18 5.82 -26.08
N GLY A 32 -22.06 6.11 -25.42
CA GLY A 32 -21.98 6.79 -24.14
C GLY A 32 -22.15 5.90 -22.91
N ARG A 33 -22.29 4.57 -23.07
CA ARG A 33 -22.29 3.64 -21.93
C ARG A 33 -20.88 3.45 -21.39
N VAL A 34 -20.77 3.08 -20.11
CA VAL A 34 -19.49 2.86 -19.43
C VAL A 34 -19.39 1.38 -19.07
N LEU A 35 -18.22 0.80 -19.35
CA LEU A 35 -17.87 -0.57 -19.00
C LEU A 35 -16.62 -0.55 -18.11
N ASP A 36 -16.79 -1.01 -16.87
CA ASP A 36 -15.72 -1.17 -15.89
C ASP A 36 -15.36 -2.66 -15.77
N LEU A 37 -14.13 -3.01 -16.12
CA LEU A 37 -13.62 -4.38 -16.03
C LEU A 37 -12.65 -4.49 -14.86
N PHE A 38 -13.02 -5.32 -13.88
CA PHE A 38 -12.18 -5.65 -12.72
C PHE A 38 -11.63 -7.06 -12.87
N PHE A 39 -10.30 -7.18 -12.83
CA PHE A 39 -9.61 -8.46 -12.74
C PHE A 39 -9.28 -8.67 -11.28
N ILE A 40 -9.83 -9.72 -10.66
CA ILE A 40 -9.73 -9.97 -9.22
C ILE A 40 -9.17 -11.36 -8.93
N THR A 41 -8.54 -11.51 -7.77
CA THR A 41 -8.10 -12.78 -7.19
C THR A 41 -8.71 -12.94 -5.80
N ASP A 42 -9.20 -14.13 -5.47
CA ASP A 42 -9.79 -14.40 -4.16
C ASP A 42 -8.72 -14.87 -3.17
N ASN A 43 -8.50 -14.09 -2.12
CA ASN A 43 -7.49 -14.41 -1.11
C ASN A 43 -7.88 -15.62 -0.25
N MET A 44 -9.16 -16.01 -0.25
CA MET A 44 -9.68 -17.19 0.43
C MET A 44 -9.69 -18.44 -0.47
N GLU A 45 -9.43 -18.29 -1.77
CA GLU A 45 -9.50 -19.36 -2.78
C GLU A 45 -10.88 -20.04 -2.88
N LEU A 46 -11.98 -19.35 -2.52
CA LEU A 46 -13.34 -19.89 -2.49
C LEU A 46 -14.23 -19.44 -3.66
N LEU A 47 -13.77 -18.54 -4.52
CA LEU A 47 -14.56 -17.96 -5.63
C LEU A 47 -14.96 -18.98 -6.70
N HIS A 48 -14.40 -20.19 -6.67
CA HIS A 48 -14.85 -21.31 -7.48
C HIS A 48 -16.19 -21.91 -7.00
N THR A 49 -16.60 -21.62 -5.76
CA THR A 49 -17.85 -22.10 -5.17
C THR A 49 -19.03 -21.17 -5.51
N LYS A 50 -20.20 -21.75 -5.73
CA LYS A 50 -21.41 -21.00 -6.06
C LYS A 50 -21.85 -20.07 -4.90
N GLU A 51 -21.71 -20.52 -3.66
CA GLU A 51 -22.05 -19.72 -2.48
C GLU A 51 -21.23 -18.43 -2.40
N ARG A 52 -19.91 -18.52 -2.60
CA ARG A 52 -19.01 -17.35 -2.63
C ARG A 52 -19.35 -16.39 -3.77
N GLN A 53 -19.69 -16.94 -4.94
CA GLN A 53 -20.10 -16.13 -6.10
C GLN A 53 -21.43 -15.43 -5.85
N ASP A 54 -22.43 -16.12 -5.31
CA ASP A 54 -23.76 -15.59 -5.03
C ASP A 54 -23.69 -14.48 -3.96
N ASP A 55 -22.89 -14.66 -2.90
CA ASP A 55 -22.66 -13.63 -1.88
C ASP A 55 -21.93 -12.40 -2.48
N THR A 56 -20.86 -12.63 -3.25
CA THR A 56 -20.14 -11.55 -3.94
C THR A 56 -21.07 -10.76 -4.85
N TYR A 57 -21.90 -11.45 -5.64
CA TYR A 57 -22.86 -10.84 -6.55
C TYR A 57 -23.91 -10.02 -5.79
N LYS A 58 -24.44 -10.57 -4.70
CA LYS A 58 -25.41 -9.89 -3.85
C LYS A 58 -24.84 -8.59 -3.27
N GLN A 59 -23.62 -8.62 -2.75
CA GLN A 59 -22.99 -7.42 -2.17
C GLN A 59 -22.66 -6.36 -3.24
N LEU A 60 -22.15 -6.78 -4.40
CA LEU A 60 -21.90 -5.87 -5.52
C LEU A 60 -23.19 -5.20 -6.01
N ASN A 61 -24.28 -5.97 -6.19
CA ASN A 61 -25.56 -5.41 -6.63
C ASN A 61 -26.20 -4.48 -5.59
N ALA A 62 -26.03 -4.75 -4.30
CA ALA A 62 -26.51 -3.87 -3.25
C ALA A 62 -25.90 -2.46 -3.34
N VAL A 63 -24.68 -2.38 -3.86
CA VAL A 63 -23.93 -1.12 -3.97
C VAL A 63 -24.09 -0.47 -5.35
N LEU A 64 -24.16 -1.28 -6.40
CA LEU A 64 -24.37 -0.80 -7.77
C LEU A 64 -25.80 -0.32 -8.03
N GLY A 65 -26.79 -0.93 -7.36
CA GLY A 65 -28.20 -0.59 -7.46
C GLY A 65 -28.72 -0.53 -8.90
N GLU A 66 -29.69 0.35 -9.16
CA GLU A 66 -30.30 0.58 -10.49
C GLU A 66 -29.37 1.30 -11.47
N SER A 67 -28.19 1.74 -11.02
CA SER A 67 -27.26 2.48 -11.87
C SER A 67 -26.44 1.58 -12.78
N CYS A 68 -26.40 0.28 -12.50
CA CYS A 68 -25.69 -0.72 -13.29
C CYS A 68 -26.65 -1.48 -14.21
N ILE A 69 -26.32 -1.53 -15.49
CA ILE A 69 -27.12 -2.27 -16.50
C ILE A 69 -26.94 -3.78 -16.32
N SER A 70 -25.70 -4.22 -16.08
CA SER A 70 -25.37 -5.62 -15.84
C SER A 70 -24.06 -5.75 -15.07
N CYS A 71 -24.03 -6.67 -14.11
CA CYS A 71 -22.83 -7.10 -13.42
C CYS A 71 -22.60 -8.58 -13.76
N GLU A 72 -21.39 -8.98 -14.13
CA GLU A 72 -21.08 -10.36 -14.47
C GLU A 72 -19.74 -10.74 -13.84
N LEU A 73 -19.71 -11.89 -13.17
CA LEU A 73 -18.49 -12.50 -12.66
C LEU A 73 -18.11 -13.65 -13.59
N LYS A 74 -16.93 -13.58 -14.21
CA LYS A 74 -16.44 -14.62 -15.13
C LYS A 74 -15.05 -15.06 -14.74
N LEU A 75 -14.78 -16.35 -14.90
CA LEU A 75 -13.45 -16.91 -14.75
C LEU A 75 -12.61 -16.45 -15.94
N VAL A 76 -11.42 -15.95 -15.66
CA VAL A 76 -10.54 -15.36 -16.67
C VAL A 76 -9.83 -16.46 -17.46
N GLY A 77 -9.65 -16.27 -18.77
CA GLY A 77 -8.95 -17.23 -19.63
C GLY A 77 -7.45 -17.37 -19.30
N PRO A 78 -6.79 -18.45 -19.79
CA PRO A 78 -5.39 -18.77 -19.49
C PRO A 78 -4.40 -17.69 -19.94
N GLU A 79 -4.81 -16.80 -20.84
CA GLU A 79 -4.03 -15.63 -21.26
C GLU A 79 -3.73 -14.63 -20.12
N TYR A 80 -4.43 -14.75 -18.99
CA TYR A 80 -4.21 -13.93 -17.78
C TYR A 80 -3.58 -14.69 -16.60
N GLU A 81 -3.27 -16.00 -16.73
CA GLU A 81 -2.70 -16.83 -15.64
C GLU A 81 -1.23 -16.49 -15.30
N ARG A 82 -0.48 -15.86 -16.21
CA ARG A 82 0.92 -15.55 -15.96
C ARG A 82 1.05 -14.33 -15.06
N HIS A 83 1.66 -14.50 -13.89
CA HIS A 83 2.05 -13.43 -12.96
C HIS A 83 2.57 -12.20 -13.72
N HIS A 84 1.76 -11.14 -13.68
CA HIS A 84 1.96 -9.91 -14.44
C HIS A 84 3.10 -9.11 -13.79
N GLY A 85 4.31 -9.23 -14.35
CA GLY A 85 5.31 -8.19 -14.14
C GLY A 85 4.70 -6.83 -14.49
N ILE A 86 4.99 -5.81 -13.69
CA ILE A 86 4.50 -4.47 -14.01
C ILE A 86 5.00 -4.05 -15.39
N SER A 87 4.18 -3.31 -16.14
CA SER A 87 4.65 -2.66 -17.36
C SER A 87 5.88 -1.81 -17.04
N SER A 88 6.95 -1.91 -17.85
CA SER A 88 8.30 -1.47 -17.47
C SER A 88 8.32 -0.07 -16.85
N LEU A 89 8.90 0.03 -15.65
CA LEU A 89 9.18 1.30 -14.98
C LEU A 89 10.43 1.92 -15.59
N SER A 90 10.47 3.24 -15.74
CA SER A 90 11.70 3.92 -16.14
C SER A 90 12.76 3.77 -15.03
N PRO A 91 14.07 3.71 -15.37
CA PRO A 91 15.12 3.59 -14.36
C PRO A 91 15.06 4.68 -13.28
N ALA A 92 14.74 5.92 -13.66
CA ALA A 92 14.61 7.04 -12.72
C ALA A 92 13.46 6.86 -11.73
N ILE A 93 12.30 6.37 -12.20
CA ILE A 93 11.15 6.06 -11.36
C ILE A 93 11.46 4.90 -10.41
N ALA A 94 12.11 3.85 -10.91
CA ALA A 94 12.49 2.70 -10.09
C ALA A 94 13.50 3.11 -9.01
N GLU A 95 14.47 3.95 -9.37
CA GLU A 95 15.44 4.49 -8.41
C GLU A 95 14.74 5.33 -7.33
N GLU A 96 13.84 6.25 -7.70
CA GLU A 96 13.08 7.05 -6.72
C GLU A 96 12.17 6.18 -5.82
N LEU A 97 11.50 5.17 -6.39
CA LEU A 97 10.59 4.30 -5.66
C LEU A 97 11.29 3.28 -4.77
N PHE A 98 12.47 2.78 -5.13
CA PHE A 98 13.08 1.62 -4.46
C PHE A 98 14.41 1.92 -3.78
N ARG A 99 14.95 3.15 -3.86
CA ARG A 99 16.17 3.53 -3.14
C ARG A 99 16.04 3.31 -1.64
N PHE A 100 17.08 2.73 -1.05
CA PHE A 100 17.15 2.39 0.38
C PHE A 100 17.66 3.54 1.23
N GLU A 101 18.61 4.33 0.70
CA GLU A 101 19.25 5.43 1.41
C GLU A 101 18.48 6.74 1.22
N LEU A 102 18.13 7.38 2.33
CA LEU A 102 17.75 8.78 2.33
C LEU A 102 19.03 9.59 2.16
N SER A 103 19.24 10.18 0.99
CA SER A 103 20.22 11.26 0.93
C SER A 103 19.66 12.46 1.72
N ASP A 104 20.49 13.13 2.53
CA ASP A 104 20.09 14.36 3.24
C ASP A 104 19.52 15.44 2.28
N LYS A 105 19.82 15.32 0.97
CA LYS A 105 19.39 16.20 -0.11
C LYS A 105 18.02 15.86 -0.71
N GLU A 106 17.44 14.68 -0.46
CA GLU A 106 16.08 14.28 -0.89
C GLU A 106 14.96 14.94 -0.08
N THR A 107 15.34 15.83 0.84
CA THR A 107 14.49 16.87 1.44
C THR A 107 13.72 17.72 0.40
N ARG A 108 14.00 17.61 -0.91
CA ARG A 108 13.51 18.54 -1.94
C ARG A 108 12.29 18.13 -2.77
N SER A 109 11.86 16.86 -2.78
CA SER A 109 10.71 16.44 -3.62
C SER A 109 9.41 16.19 -2.85
N GLN A 110 9.52 15.87 -1.57
CA GLN A 110 8.40 15.58 -0.69
C GLN A 110 8.43 16.63 0.41
N ALA A 111 7.84 17.79 0.13
CA ALA A 111 7.77 18.89 1.08
C ALA A 111 7.44 18.35 2.48
N LEU A 112 8.34 18.60 3.42
CA LEU A 112 8.29 18.17 4.82
C LEU A 112 6.96 18.59 5.43
N SER A 113 5.94 17.76 5.30
CA SER A 113 4.72 17.95 6.06
C SER A 113 5.11 17.85 7.54
N PRO A 114 4.44 18.59 8.44
CA PRO A 114 4.69 18.49 9.88
C PRO A 114 4.61 17.03 10.39
N ASP A 115 3.92 16.16 9.67
CA ASP A 115 3.77 14.74 10.02
C ASP A 115 5.04 13.92 9.72
N MET A 116 5.78 14.24 8.64
CA MET A 116 7.11 13.65 8.38
C MET A 116 8.12 14.01 9.48
N ALA A 117 8.07 15.26 9.96
CA ALA A 117 8.93 15.70 11.06
C ALA A 117 8.58 14.97 12.37
N LYS A 118 7.31 14.59 12.59
CA LYS A 118 6.89 13.76 13.73
C LYS A 118 7.35 12.31 13.56
N LEU A 119 7.21 11.72 12.36
CA LEU A 119 7.65 10.35 12.09
C LEU A 119 9.15 10.16 12.32
N LYS A 120 9.98 11.16 11.95
CA LYS A 120 11.43 11.14 12.21
C LYS A 120 11.80 11.05 13.70
N LYS A 121 10.87 11.33 14.61
CA LYS A 121 11.07 11.21 16.07
C LYS A 121 10.82 9.80 16.60
N ALA A 122 10.60 8.81 15.73
CA ALA A 122 10.46 7.42 16.15
C ALA A 122 11.72 6.96 16.91
N SER A 123 11.51 6.47 18.13
CA SER A 123 12.55 5.88 18.97
C SER A 123 12.46 4.37 18.87
N VAL A 124 13.60 3.73 18.71
CA VAL A 124 13.75 2.27 18.76
C VAL A 124 14.93 2.01 19.68
N VAL A 125 14.67 1.34 20.80
CA VAL A 125 15.64 1.05 21.87
C VAL A 125 15.67 -0.45 22.09
N ILE A 126 16.87 -0.97 22.31
CA ILE A 126 17.09 -2.39 22.61
C ILE A 126 17.60 -2.52 24.04
N ASP A 127 17.03 -3.47 24.78
CA ASP A 127 17.45 -3.83 26.13
C ASP A 127 17.58 -5.34 26.28
N ASN A 128 18.74 -5.79 26.73
CA ASN A 128 19.06 -7.21 26.96
C ASN A 128 19.07 -7.60 28.45
N SER A 129 18.72 -6.68 29.36
CA SER A 129 18.79 -6.89 30.81
C SER A 129 17.54 -7.54 31.40
N LEU A 130 16.35 -7.30 30.82
CA LEU A 130 15.06 -7.68 31.40
C LEU A 130 14.65 -9.14 31.20
N SER A 131 15.38 -9.90 30.40
CA SER A 131 15.13 -11.33 30.17
C SER A 131 16.45 -12.04 29.96
N PRO A 132 16.67 -13.25 30.47
CA PRO A 132 17.91 -14.00 30.22
C PRO A 132 18.02 -14.53 28.79
N VAL A 133 16.91 -14.72 28.09
CA VAL A 133 16.86 -15.43 26.79
C VAL A 133 16.28 -14.61 25.63
N HIS A 134 15.70 -13.45 25.90
CA HIS A 134 15.07 -12.59 24.87
C HIS A 134 15.70 -11.20 24.89
N THR A 135 15.75 -10.57 23.72
CA THR A 135 16.07 -9.15 23.57
C THR A 135 14.76 -8.37 23.65
N LEU A 136 14.67 -7.35 24.51
CA LEU A 136 13.54 -6.43 24.52
C LEU A 136 13.78 -5.35 23.47
N LEU A 137 12.82 -5.17 22.58
CA LEU A 137 12.76 -4.11 21.58
C LEU A 137 11.62 -3.16 21.95
N GLN A 138 11.96 -1.92 22.27
CA GLN A 138 11.01 -0.88 22.64
C GLN A 138 10.90 0.14 21.51
N ILE A 139 9.69 0.34 20.99
CA ILE A 139 9.42 1.25 19.88
C ILE A 139 8.43 2.29 20.35
N VAL A 140 8.78 3.57 20.17
CA VAL A 140 7.88 4.71 20.39
C VAL A 140 7.78 5.47 19.08
N CYS A 141 6.59 5.54 18.49
CA CYS A 141 6.40 6.15 17.18
C CYS A 141 5.01 6.78 17.02
N VAL A 142 4.81 7.55 15.95
CA VAL A 142 3.51 8.12 15.60
C VAL A 142 2.58 7.00 15.17
N ASP A 143 1.37 6.97 15.74
CA ASP A 143 0.35 6.01 15.35
C ASP A 143 -0.08 6.26 13.90
N HIS A 144 -0.23 5.16 13.17
CA HIS A 144 -0.74 5.19 11.81
C HIS A 144 -1.42 3.86 11.50
N LYS A 145 -2.34 3.92 10.54
CA LYS A 145 -2.95 2.71 9.95
C LYS A 145 -1.83 1.76 9.54
N GLY A 146 -1.97 0.47 9.82
CA GLY A 146 -0.98 -0.54 9.41
C GLY A 146 0.32 -0.60 10.21
N LEU A 147 0.52 0.26 11.22
CA LEU A 147 1.77 0.30 12.03
C LEU A 147 2.25 -1.09 12.49
N PHE A 148 1.35 -1.91 13.03
CA PHE A 148 1.71 -3.26 13.47
C PHE A 148 2.15 -4.14 12.31
N TYR A 149 1.45 -4.10 11.18
CA TYR A 149 1.87 -4.85 9.99
C TYR A 149 3.27 -4.41 9.55
N ASP A 150 3.54 -3.11 9.49
CA ASP A 150 4.81 -2.56 9.03
C ASP A 150 5.98 -2.98 9.95
N VAL A 151 5.78 -2.95 11.27
CA VAL A 151 6.76 -3.42 12.27
C VAL A 151 6.96 -4.93 12.20
N LEU A 152 5.87 -5.72 12.23
CA LEU A 152 5.94 -7.18 12.25
C LEU A 152 6.53 -7.75 10.96
N ARG A 153 6.15 -7.20 9.81
CA ARG A 153 6.74 -7.54 8.51
C ARG A 153 8.24 -7.26 8.51
N THR A 154 8.66 -6.09 8.98
CA THR A 154 10.09 -5.73 9.03
C THR A 154 10.87 -6.70 9.90
N LEU A 155 10.34 -7.07 11.07
CA LEU A 155 10.97 -8.07 11.95
C LEU A 155 11.08 -9.44 11.28
N LYS A 156 10.03 -9.87 10.58
CA LYS A 156 10.04 -11.13 9.82
C LYS A 156 11.07 -11.10 8.68
N ASP A 157 11.14 -10.03 7.91
CA ASP A 157 12.13 -9.84 6.84
C ASP A 157 13.58 -9.91 7.40
N CYS A 158 13.77 -9.41 8.63
CA CYS A 158 15.04 -9.49 9.36
C CYS A 158 15.27 -10.84 10.05
N ASN A 159 14.45 -11.86 9.81
CA ASN A 159 14.57 -13.19 10.42
C ASN A 159 14.53 -13.15 11.96
N ILE A 160 13.71 -12.26 12.50
CA ILE A 160 13.48 -12.09 13.93
C ILE A 160 12.16 -12.74 14.35
N LYS A 161 12.23 -13.56 15.39
CA LYS A 161 11.08 -14.19 16.03
C LYS A 161 10.58 -13.32 17.17
N ILE A 162 9.27 -13.19 17.30
CA ILE A 162 8.62 -12.46 18.39
C ILE A 162 8.03 -13.49 19.34
N ALA A 163 8.50 -13.51 20.59
CA ALA A 163 8.00 -14.40 21.63
C ALA A 163 6.82 -13.80 22.39
N TYR A 164 6.84 -12.49 22.61
CA TYR A 164 5.79 -11.76 23.29
C TYR A 164 5.77 -10.31 22.79
N GLY A 165 4.58 -9.71 22.72
CA GLY A 165 4.42 -8.31 22.36
C GLY A 165 3.36 -7.65 23.21
N ARG A 166 3.66 -6.44 23.69
CA ARG A 166 2.72 -5.55 24.36
C ARG A 166 2.55 -4.29 23.52
N PHE A 167 1.30 -3.95 23.24
CA PHE A 167 0.93 -2.77 22.47
C PHE A 167 0.15 -1.82 23.37
N SER A 168 0.66 -0.62 23.56
CA SER A 168 -0.03 0.40 24.34
C SER A 168 -1.17 1.03 23.54
N LEU A 169 -2.16 1.54 24.27
CA LEU A 169 -3.20 2.39 23.68
C LEU A 169 -2.55 3.64 23.09
N ASN A 170 -3.16 4.18 22.04
CA ASN A 170 -2.73 5.44 21.46
C ASN A 170 -2.86 6.55 22.51
N SER A 171 -1.76 7.24 22.76
CA SER A 171 -1.70 8.41 23.63
C SER A 171 -1.23 9.61 22.82
N LYS A 172 -2.13 10.58 22.58
CA LYS A 172 -1.84 11.82 21.86
C LYS A 172 -1.23 11.61 20.46
N GLY A 173 -1.63 10.55 19.75
CA GLY A 173 -1.14 10.23 18.41
C GLY A 173 0.16 9.42 18.39
N TYR A 174 0.65 8.96 19.54
CA TYR A 174 1.81 8.08 19.65
C TYR A 174 1.41 6.69 20.15
N ARG A 175 2.23 5.69 19.81
CA ARG A 175 2.15 4.34 20.32
C ARG A 175 3.50 3.85 20.84
N ASP A 176 3.40 3.09 21.92
CA ASP A 176 4.50 2.34 22.49
C ASP A 176 4.30 0.85 22.22
N LEU A 177 5.35 0.19 21.76
CA LEU A 177 5.40 -1.24 21.52
C LEU A 177 6.60 -1.81 22.29
N ASP A 178 6.35 -2.84 23.09
CA ASP A 178 7.41 -3.61 23.73
C ASP A 178 7.36 -5.04 23.19
N LEU A 179 8.42 -5.45 22.49
CA LEU A 179 8.50 -6.76 21.84
C LEU A 179 9.67 -7.54 22.42
N PHE A 180 9.42 -8.72 22.96
CA PHE A 180 10.48 -9.68 23.32
C PHE A 180 10.78 -10.52 22.10
N ILE A 181 12.00 -10.35 21.58
CA ILE A 181 12.43 -10.90 20.30
C ILE A 181 13.65 -11.81 20.45
N GLN A 182 13.81 -12.69 19.47
CA GLN A 182 14.94 -13.61 19.31
C GLN A 182 15.36 -13.68 17.86
N GLN A 183 16.62 -14.03 17.64
CA GLN A 183 17.08 -14.45 16.33
C GLN A 183 16.47 -15.82 15.95
N ASN A 184 16.55 -16.20 14.67
CA ASN A 184 16.06 -17.50 14.20
C ASN A 184 16.66 -18.70 14.94
N ASP A 185 17.89 -18.58 15.46
CA ASP A 185 18.58 -19.61 16.27
C ASP A 185 18.12 -19.64 17.74
N GLY A 186 17.13 -18.81 18.11
CA GLY A 186 16.57 -18.74 19.46
C GLY A 186 17.39 -17.90 20.45
N LYS A 187 18.46 -17.24 20.00
CA LYS A 187 19.32 -16.42 20.86
C LYS A 187 18.91 -14.95 20.86
N LYS A 188 19.40 -14.23 21.86
CA LYS A 188 19.38 -12.77 21.91
C LYS A 188 20.23 -12.17 20.80
N ILE A 189 19.85 -10.96 20.39
CA ILE A 189 20.69 -10.09 19.56
C ILE A 189 21.67 -9.38 20.50
N VAL A 190 22.89 -9.90 20.63
CA VAL A 190 23.92 -9.32 21.52
C VAL A 190 24.88 -8.40 20.77
N ASP A 191 25.09 -8.70 19.50
CA ASP A 191 25.97 -7.96 18.58
C ASP A 191 25.46 -6.52 18.36
N PRO A 192 26.22 -5.47 18.74
CA PRO A 192 25.81 -4.08 18.60
C PRO A 192 25.52 -3.65 17.16
N ASP A 193 26.25 -4.18 16.17
CA ASP A 193 26.06 -3.82 14.77
C ASP A 193 24.75 -4.40 14.25
N LYS A 194 24.39 -5.61 14.69
CA LYS A 194 23.06 -6.20 14.38
C LYS A 194 21.92 -5.46 15.07
N GLN A 195 22.14 -5.00 16.30
CA GLN A 195 21.16 -4.17 17.02
C GLN A 195 20.93 -2.84 16.30
N ASP A 196 21.99 -2.14 15.94
CA ASP A 196 21.90 -0.86 15.22
C ASP A 196 21.27 -1.05 13.83
N GLY A 197 21.69 -2.08 13.08
CA GLY A 197 21.10 -2.42 11.80
C GLY A 197 19.59 -2.68 11.88
N LEU A 198 19.14 -3.42 12.90
CA LEU A 198 17.71 -3.65 13.13
C LEU A 198 16.96 -2.36 13.47
N CYS A 199 17.52 -1.53 14.36
CA CYS A 199 16.92 -0.27 14.76
C CYS A 199 16.80 0.70 13.58
N SER A 200 17.87 0.83 12.79
CA SER A 200 17.93 1.66 11.59
C SER A 200 16.94 1.19 10.53
N ARG A 201 16.81 -0.14 10.31
CA ARG A 201 15.80 -0.70 9.42
C ARG A 201 14.39 -0.35 9.88
N LEU A 202 14.05 -0.59 11.15
CA LEU A 202 12.72 -0.28 11.69
C LEU A 202 12.37 1.21 11.58
N ARG A 203 13.31 2.11 11.90
CA ARG A 203 13.09 3.56 11.76
C ARG A 203 12.80 3.96 10.32
N MET A 204 13.52 3.39 9.36
CA MET A 204 13.28 3.68 7.94
C MET A 204 11.91 3.16 7.49
N GLU A 205 11.57 1.91 7.80
CA GLU A 205 10.33 1.27 7.36
C GLU A 205 9.10 1.95 7.99
N MET A 206 9.20 2.45 9.22
CA MET A 206 8.15 3.26 9.86
C MET A 206 8.06 4.68 9.29
N LEU A 207 9.15 5.23 8.77
CA LEU A 207 9.16 6.56 8.15
C LEU A 207 8.52 6.54 6.76
N HIS A 208 8.72 5.46 6.01
CA HIS A 208 8.23 5.28 4.64
C HIS A 208 7.63 3.88 4.40
N PRO A 209 6.56 3.47 5.11
CA PRO A 209 5.98 2.14 4.97
C PRO A 209 5.38 1.91 3.58
N LEU A 210 4.95 3.01 2.94
CA LEU A 210 4.47 3.06 1.57
C LEU A 210 5.12 4.25 0.87
N ARG A 211 5.49 4.08 -0.40
CA ARG A 211 6.14 5.12 -1.19
C ARG A 211 5.20 5.57 -2.29
N VAL A 212 5.01 6.88 -2.42
CA VAL A 212 4.03 7.48 -3.33
C VAL A 212 4.75 8.52 -4.17
N ILE A 213 4.67 8.37 -5.48
CA ILE A 213 5.19 9.35 -6.44
C ILE A 213 4.14 9.62 -7.52
N ILE A 214 4.27 10.77 -8.16
CA ILE A 214 3.48 11.14 -9.33
C ILE A 214 4.44 11.51 -10.45
N SER A 215 4.27 10.88 -11.60
CA SER A 215 5.14 11.03 -12.78
C SER A 215 4.30 11.20 -14.04
N ASN A 216 4.98 11.45 -15.15
CA ASN A 216 4.33 11.49 -16.47
C ASN A 216 4.74 10.25 -17.26
N ARG A 217 3.78 9.67 -17.97
CA ARG A 217 3.96 8.61 -18.95
C ARG A 217 3.61 9.14 -20.33
N GLY A 218 4.57 9.81 -20.97
CA GLY A 218 4.29 10.55 -22.20
C GLY A 218 3.37 11.75 -21.90
N PRO A 219 2.22 11.88 -22.57
CA PRO A 219 1.27 12.96 -22.30
C PRO A 219 0.45 12.74 -21.02
N ASP A 220 0.37 11.51 -20.52
CA ASP A 220 -0.53 11.16 -19.44
C ASP A 220 0.15 11.31 -18.06
N THR A 221 -0.63 11.69 -17.05
CA THR A 221 -0.17 11.72 -15.65
C THR A 221 -0.45 10.39 -14.97
N GLU A 222 0.53 9.84 -14.24
CA GLU A 222 0.38 8.60 -13.48
C GLU A 222 0.77 8.75 -12.01
N LEU A 223 0.01 8.10 -11.13
CA LEU A 223 0.33 7.95 -9.71
C LEU A 223 0.83 6.53 -9.47
N LEU A 224 1.96 6.42 -8.78
CA LEU A 224 2.57 5.15 -8.41
C LEU A 224 2.63 5.04 -6.88
N VAL A 225 2.18 3.90 -6.36
CA VAL A 225 2.33 3.55 -4.95
C VAL A 225 3.09 2.24 -4.86
N ALA A 226 4.24 2.25 -4.20
CA ALA A 226 5.01 1.04 -3.93
C ALA A 226 4.77 0.57 -2.49
N ASN A 227 4.37 -0.70 -2.38
CA ASN A 227 4.05 -1.40 -1.16
C ASN A 227 5.05 -2.56 -0.97
N PRO A 228 5.85 -2.57 0.10
CA PRO A 228 6.78 -3.65 0.34
C PRO A 228 6.01 -4.95 0.64
N VAL A 229 6.40 -6.02 -0.03
CA VAL A 229 5.73 -7.32 0.10
C VAL A 229 6.46 -8.15 1.14
N GLU A 230 5.69 -8.86 1.97
CA GLU A 230 6.22 -9.90 2.83
C GLU A 230 6.72 -11.10 2.00
N LEU A 231 7.61 -11.93 2.55
CA LEU A 231 8.04 -13.20 1.94
C LEU A 231 6.90 -14.15 1.53
N SER A 232 5.70 -14.01 2.12
CA SER A 232 4.51 -14.78 1.73
C SER A 232 3.88 -14.31 0.40
N GLY A 233 4.42 -13.26 -0.20
CA GLY A 233 3.87 -12.67 -1.41
C GLY A 233 2.71 -11.72 -1.15
N LYS A 234 2.33 -11.40 0.10
CA LYS A 234 1.25 -10.43 0.39
C LYS A 234 1.82 -9.09 0.87
N GLY A 235 1.41 -7.99 0.25
CA GLY A 235 1.66 -6.66 0.76
C GLY A 235 0.58 -6.19 1.73
N ARG A 236 0.70 -4.94 2.15
CA ARG A 236 -0.28 -4.27 3.01
C ARG A 236 -1.69 -4.27 2.38
N PRO A 237 -2.76 -4.62 3.12
CA PRO A 237 -4.12 -4.62 2.60
C PRO A 237 -4.67 -3.20 2.40
N ARG A 238 -5.77 -3.10 1.64
CA ARG A 238 -6.55 -1.86 1.39
C ARG A 238 -5.84 -0.73 0.64
N VAL A 239 -4.59 -0.91 0.20
CA VAL A 239 -3.84 0.13 -0.53
C VAL A 239 -4.61 0.62 -1.76
N PHE A 240 -5.17 -0.28 -2.57
CA PHE A 240 -5.95 0.11 -3.75
C PHE A 240 -7.16 0.98 -3.38
N TYR A 241 -7.95 0.55 -2.38
CA TYR A 241 -9.13 1.28 -1.89
C TYR A 241 -8.77 2.66 -1.33
N ASP A 242 -7.70 2.75 -0.55
CA ASP A 242 -7.29 4.03 0.03
C ASP A 242 -6.84 5.01 -1.07
N VAL A 243 -6.11 4.53 -2.08
CA VAL A 243 -5.71 5.39 -3.20
C VAL A 243 -6.92 5.87 -4.00
N THR A 244 -7.88 4.98 -4.31
CA THR A 244 -9.10 5.37 -5.03
C THR A 244 -9.94 6.36 -4.24
N GLN A 245 -10.08 6.17 -2.91
CA GLN A 245 -10.77 7.10 -2.03
C GLN A 245 -10.09 8.47 -1.98
N ALA A 246 -8.76 8.51 -1.90
CA ALA A 246 -8.00 9.75 -1.90
C ALA A 246 -8.21 10.54 -3.21
N LEU A 247 -8.10 9.87 -4.35
CA LEU A 247 -8.30 10.47 -5.67
C LEU A 247 -9.74 10.97 -5.88
N LYS A 248 -10.76 10.18 -5.46
CA LYS A 248 -12.17 10.58 -5.49
C LYS A 248 -12.40 11.85 -4.65
N SER A 249 -11.76 11.96 -3.48
CA SER A 249 -11.89 13.16 -2.63
C SER A 249 -11.29 14.43 -3.24
N LEU A 250 -10.36 14.29 -4.19
CA LEU A 250 -9.79 15.40 -4.97
C LEU A 250 -10.57 15.65 -6.26
N GLY A 251 -11.61 14.86 -6.56
CA GLY A 251 -12.33 14.91 -7.82
C GLY A 251 -11.49 14.45 -9.01
N ILE A 252 -10.47 13.62 -8.77
CA ILE A 252 -9.60 13.07 -9.80
C ILE A 252 -10.14 11.73 -10.26
N CYS A 253 -10.24 11.58 -11.57
CA CYS A 253 -10.76 10.39 -12.23
C CYS A 253 -9.58 9.49 -12.62
N ILE A 254 -9.75 8.17 -12.49
CA ILE A 254 -8.71 7.17 -12.78
C ILE A 254 -9.04 6.53 -14.12
N PHE A 255 -8.27 6.76 -15.18
CA PHE A 255 -8.53 6.13 -16.48
C PHE A 255 -8.32 4.60 -16.45
N SER A 256 -7.23 4.15 -15.82
CA SER A 256 -6.96 2.72 -15.62
C SER A 256 -6.07 2.51 -14.40
N ALA A 257 -6.09 1.31 -13.83
CA ALA A 257 -5.23 0.95 -12.72
C ALA A 257 -4.73 -0.49 -12.85
N GLU A 258 -3.51 -0.75 -12.42
CA GLU A 258 -2.95 -2.11 -12.35
C GLU A 258 -2.06 -2.27 -11.12
N ILE A 259 -2.05 -3.48 -10.57
CA ILE A 259 -1.07 -3.92 -9.58
C ILE A 259 -0.08 -4.82 -10.31
N GLY A 260 1.20 -4.53 -10.17
CA GLY A 260 2.26 -5.38 -10.68
C GLY A 260 3.29 -5.68 -9.61
N ARG A 261 4.08 -6.74 -9.84
CA ARG A 261 5.22 -7.09 -8.99
C ARG A 261 6.50 -6.48 -9.54
N TYR A 262 7.34 -6.00 -8.63
CA TYR A 262 8.67 -5.50 -8.93
C TYR A 262 9.67 -6.05 -7.91
N SER A 263 10.66 -6.81 -8.39
CA SER A 263 11.74 -7.34 -7.56
C SER A 263 12.93 -6.38 -7.61
N SER A 264 13.20 -5.71 -6.49
CA SER A 264 14.43 -4.94 -6.27
C SER A 264 15.55 -5.86 -5.74
N SER A 265 16.77 -5.35 -5.61
CA SER A 265 17.89 -6.13 -5.06
C SER A 265 17.67 -6.61 -3.61
N GLU A 266 16.84 -5.91 -2.84
CA GLU A 266 16.58 -6.25 -1.43
C GLU A 266 15.31 -7.07 -1.21
N ARG A 267 14.24 -6.75 -1.95
CA ARG A 267 12.91 -7.34 -1.74
C ARG A 267 11.97 -7.14 -2.92
N GLU A 268 10.83 -7.81 -2.84
CA GLU A 268 9.72 -7.61 -3.75
C GLU A 268 8.78 -6.49 -3.30
N TRP A 269 8.17 -5.84 -4.29
CA TRP A 269 7.24 -4.74 -4.14
C TRP A 269 5.96 -5.03 -4.94
N GLU A 270 4.82 -4.72 -4.34
CA GLU A 270 3.55 -4.52 -5.03
C GLU A 270 3.49 -3.05 -5.45
N VAL A 271 3.45 -2.82 -6.76
CA VAL A 271 3.40 -1.47 -7.31
C VAL A 271 2.01 -1.26 -7.90
N TYR A 272 1.30 -0.31 -7.32
CA TYR A 272 -0.02 0.12 -7.76
C TYR A 272 0.19 1.30 -8.70
N ARG A 273 -0.23 1.15 -9.94
CA ARG A 273 -0.10 2.16 -10.99
C ARG A 273 -1.49 2.64 -11.37
N PHE A 274 -1.73 3.94 -11.26
CA PHE A 274 -2.99 4.59 -11.61
C PHE A 274 -2.72 5.61 -12.71
N LEU A 275 -3.34 5.41 -13.87
CA LEU A 275 -3.36 6.41 -14.94
C LEU A 275 -4.48 7.40 -14.64
N LEU A 276 -4.16 8.68 -14.51
CA LEU A 276 -5.10 9.72 -14.12
C LEU A 276 -5.66 10.43 -15.36
N ASP A 277 -6.95 10.74 -15.34
CA ASP A 277 -7.61 11.46 -16.43
C ASP A 277 -7.52 12.97 -16.21
N GLU A 278 -6.84 13.68 -17.13
CA GLU A 278 -6.65 15.13 -17.10
C GLU A 278 -7.90 15.93 -17.51
N ASN A 279 -8.95 15.26 -18.02
CA ASN A 279 -10.20 15.92 -18.41
C ASN A 279 -11.06 16.33 -17.21
N CYS A 280 -10.68 15.94 -15.99
CA CYS A 280 -11.39 16.31 -14.77
C CYS A 280 -10.98 17.73 -14.31
N LYS A 281 -11.77 18.36 -13.42
CA LYS A 281 -11.65 19.78 -13.03
C LYS A 281 -10.27 20.18 -12.45
N PHE A 282 -9.41 19.20 -12.18
CA PHE A 282 -8.12 19.35 -11.52
C PHE A 282 -6.98 19.30 -12.55
N LYS A 283 -6.28 20.42 -12.75
CA LYS A 283 -5.16 20.50 -13.70
C LYS A 283 -3.85 20.03 -13.05
N PHE A 284 -3.21 19.03 -13.64
CA PHE A 284 -1.94 18.46 -13.14
C PHE A 284 -0.69 19.30 -13.47
N SER A 285 -0.83 20.43 -14.15
CA SER A 285 0.30 21.20 -14.70
C SER A 285 1.21 21.86 -13.64
N SER A 286 0.74 22.06 -12.41
CA SER A 286 1.54 22.69 -11.35
C SER A 286 2.17 21.66 -10.39
N ILE A 287 3.39 21.96 -9.92
CA ILE A 287 4.09 21.18 -8.89
C ILE A 287 3.26 21.14 -7.59
N GLY A 288 2.58 22.25 -7.25
CA GLY A 288 1.70 22.31 -6.07
C GLY A 288 0.54 21.32 -6.14
N ALA A 289 -0.11 21.20 -7.30
CA ALA A 289 -1.19 20.23 -7.52
C ALA A 289 -0.69 18.78 -7.40
N ARG A 290 0.48 18.47 -7.98
CA ARG A 290 1.13 17.15 -7.86
C ARG A 290 1.43 16.80 -6.40
N ASN A 291 2.00 17.75 -5.65
CA ASN A 291 2.29 17.55 -4.22
C ASN A 291 1.03 17.36 -3.39
N GLN A 292 -0.07 18.05 -3.73
CA GLN A 292 -1.35 17.87 -3.05
C GLN A 292 -1.91 16.45 -3.24
N ILE A 293 -1.77 15.87 -4.43
CA ILE A 293 -2.19 14.49 -4.70
C ILE A 293 -1.38 13.52 -3.85
N VAL A 294 -0.05 13.64 -3.89
CA VAL A 294 0.86 12.77 -3.12
C VAL A 294 0.59 12.87 -1.61
N ASP A 295 0.42 14.09 -1.07
CA ASP A 295 0.10 14.31 0.35
C ASP A 295 -1.26 13.68 0.70
N ARG A 296 -2.31 13.92 -0.11
CA ARG A 296 -3.65 13.39 0.16
C ARG A 296 -3.67 11.86 0.16
N VAL A 297 -3.01 11.24 -0.82
CA VAL A 297 -2.88 9.78 -0.93
C VAL A 297 -2.11 9.23 0.27
N ARG A 298 -0.97 9.85 0.62
CA ARG A 298 -0.17 9.44 1.78
C ARG A 298 -0.96 9.52 3.08
N ARG A 299 -1.66 10.63 3.33
CA ARG A 299 -2.50 10.80 4.54
C ARG A 299 -3.52 9.68 4.67
N LEU A 300 -4.22 9.37 3.59
CA LEU A 300 -5.25 8.34 3.65
C LEU A 300 -4.67 6.93 3.84
N LEU A 301 -3.56 6.62 3.15
CA LEU A 301 -2.82 5.37 3.35
C LEU A 301 -2.34 5.22 4.80
N MET A 302 -1.93 6.32 5.44
CA MET A 302 -1.46 6.35 6.83
C MET A 302 -2.58 6.49 7.86
N GLY A 303 -3.82 6.76 7.44
CA GLY A 303 -4.97 6.97 8.34
C GLY A 303 -4.92 8.31 9.10
N TRP A 304 -4.42 9.37 8.47
CA TRP A 304 -4.30 10.73 9.02
C TRP A 304 -5.30 11.73 8.42
#